data_AF-A0A0U3SMP9-F1
#
_entry.id   AF-A0A0U3SMP9-F1
#
_cell.length_a   1.000
_cell.length_b   1.000
_cell.length_c   1.000
_cell.angle_alpha   90.00
_cell.angle_beta   90.00
_cell.angle_gamma   90.00
#
_symmetry.space_group_name_H-M   'P 1'
#
loop_
_entity.id
_entity.type
_entity.pdbx_description
1 polymer ?
#
loop_
_entity_poly.entity_id
_entity_poly.type
_entity_poly.pdbx_seq_one_letter_code
_entity_poly.pdbx_strand_id
1 'polypeptide(L)'
;MNCPLFLLWLGSGVGRSPKQIPNQSDALGGRFKRPVSMVVLTPSRTPLPIRPGTPVRQDYEYVRAGTCNLFVAVEPKGGRRTVWVTDRRAKPDFVAFVQYLLEQVYATARRIHLVMDNLNTHFRKCFEDVLGVKVAKALLRRVVFHYTPKHASWLNMAEIEIGILDRQCLRRRLPNRATLVAEVAAWQQRRNDDQRGIAWSFTRQDADEKMTRHYVP
;
A
#
# COMPACT_ATOMS: atom_id res chain seq x y z
N MET A 1 -17.01 11.50 15.58
CA MET A 1 -15.68 11.72 14.97
C MET A 1 -15.79 11.51 13.46
N ASN A 2 -15.26 12.45 12.66
CA ASN A 2 -15.08 12.29 11.22
C ASN A 2 -13.62 11.86 11.01
N CYS A 3 -13.36 10.65 10.52
CA CYS A 3 -11.99 10.15 10.32
C CYS A 3 -11.64 10.21 8.82
N PRO A 4 -10.59 10.97 8.43
CA PRO A 4 -10.04 10.87 7.09
C PRO A 4 -9.15 9.62 6.99
N LEU A 5 -9.52 8.75 6.05
CA LEU A 5 -8.79 7.54 5.70
C LEU A 5 -8.14 7.72 4.34
N PHE A 6 -6.85 7.46 4.29
CA PHE A 6 -6.07 7.49 3.07
C PHE A 6 -5.83 6.06 2.64
N LEU A 7 -6.24 5.76 1.42
CA LEU A 7 -6.16 4.44 0.85
C LEU A 7 -5.19 4.49 -0.33
N LEU A 8 -4.14 3.69 -0.28
CA LEU A 8 -3.28 3.48 -1.43
C LEU A 8 -3.23 2.02 -1.82
N TRP A 9 -3.02 1.88 -3.12
CA TRP A 9 -2.76 0.65 -3.80
C TRP A 9 -1.34 0.58 -4.40
N LEU A 10 -0.69 -0.60 -4.39
CA LEU A 10 0.57 -0.87 -5.11
C LEU A 10 0.40 -1.74 -6.38
N GLY A 11 0.84 -1.14 -7.50
CA GLY A 11 1.08 -1.67 -8.85
C GLY A 11 1.39 -3.15 -9.06
N SER A 12 0.54 -3.87 -9.81
CA SER A 12 0.87 -5.11 -10.53
C SER A 12 1.59 -4.80 -11.84
N GLY A 13 2.76 -5.40 -12.06
CA GLY A 13 3.56 -5.33 -13.29
C GLY A 13 4.77 -6.26 -13.19
N VAL A 14 5.05 -7.00 -14.26
CA VAL A 14 6.04 -8.08 -14.37
C VAL A 14 7.47 -7.58 -14.08
N GLY A 15 8.15 -8.18 -13.09
CA GLY A 15 9.53 -7.82 -12.73
C GLY A 15 10.57 -8.36 -13.72
N ARG A 16 11.41 -7.45 -14.25
CA ARG A 16 12.64 -7.76 -15.00
C ARG A 16 13.83 -8.00 -14.07
N SER A 17 14.74 -8.85 -14.57
CA SER A 17 16.04 -9.29 -14.04
C SER A 17 17.00 -8.12 -13.69
N PRO A 18 17.98 -8.29 -12.78
CA PRO A 18 18.81 -7.21 -12.29
C PRO A 18 19.93 -6.88 -13.30
N LYS A 19 20.09 -5.60 -13.66
CA LYS A 19 21.37 -5.06 -14.12
C LYS A 19 21.64 -3.73 -13.43
N GLN A 20 22.78 -3.72 -12.71
CA GLN A 20 23.65 -2.63 -12.29
C GLN A 20 23.03 -1.36 -11.65
N ILE A 21 23.44 -1.10 -10.41
CA ILE A 21 23.18 0.10 -9.63
C ILE A 21 24.25 1.14 -10.00
N PRO A 22 23.91 2.36 -10.48
CA PRO A 22 24.77 3.52 -10.33
C PRO A 22 24.46 4.27 -9.03
N ASN A 23 25.48 4.98 -8.59
CA ASN A 23 25.71 5.50 -7.25
C ASN A 23 24.70 6.58 -6.78
N GLN A 24 24.59 6.74 -5.47
CA GLN A 24 23.77 7.76 -4.82
C GLN A 24 24.44 9.14 -4.90
N SER A 25 23.80 10.05 -5.63
CA SER A 25 23.78 11.49 -5.37
C SER A 25 22.78 12.10 -6.34
N ASP A 26 21.56 12.36 -5.88
CA ASP A 26 20.67 13.43 -6.40
C ASP A 26 19.36 13.42 -5.61
N ALA A 27 19.31 14.35 -4.66
CA ALA A 27 18.14 14.71 -3.90
C ALA A 27 17.18 15.54 -4.78
N LEU A 28 15.88 15.44 -4.48
CA LEU A 28 14.82 16.35 -4.91
C LEU A 28 14.54 16.40 -6.43
N GLY A 29 13.86 15.38 -6.96
CA GLY A 29 13.33 15.44 -8.34
C GLY A 29 12.88 14.13 -9.00
N GLY A 30 12.98 12.99 -8.31
CA GLY A 30 12.71 11.68 -8.93
C GLY A 30 11.26 11.21 -8.81
N ARG A 31 10.59 10.99 -9.94
CA ARG A 31 9.34 10.21 -10.06
C ARG A 31 9.44 8.89 -9.30
N PHE A 32 8.84 8.79 -8.13
CA PHE A 32 8.68 7.54 -7.41
C PHE A 32 7.50 6.75 -8.01
N LYS A 33 7.71 6.17 -9.20
CA LYS A 33 6.87 5.07 -9.70
C LYS A 33 7.70 3.79 -9.67
N ARG A 34 7.89 3.23 -8.48
CA ARG A 34 8.32 1.83 -8.34
C ARG A 34 7.06 0.98 -8.12
N PRO A 35 6.56 0.24 -9.11
CA PRO A 35 5.52 -0.75 -8.87
C PRO A 35 6.17 -1.92 -8.14
N VAL A 36 5.95 -2.03 -6.82
CA VAL A 36 6.43 -3.18 -6.05
C VAL A 36 5.38 -4.27 -6.12
N SER A 37 5.39 -5.04 -7.21
CA SER A 37 4.86 -6.40 -7.19
C SER A 37 5.79 -7.22 -6.29
N MET A 38 5.27 -7.74 -5.18
CA MET A 38 6.11 -8.52 -4.30
C MET A 38 6.24 -9.93 -4.85
N VAL A 39 7.43 -10.25 -5.35
CA VAL A 39 7.75 -11.61 -5.78
C VAL A 39 8.11 -12.42 -4.55
N VAL A 40 7.43 -13.53 -4.36
CA VAL A 40 7.80 -14.53 -3.36
C VAL A 40 8.98 -15.31 -3.92
N LEU A 41 10.08 -15.36 -3.18
CA LEU A 41 11.34 -15.95 -3.66
C LEU A 41 11.73 -17.09 -2.72
N THR A 42 11.67 -18.31 -3.22
CA THR A 42 12.20 -19.48 -2.52
C THR A 42 13.68 -19.65 -2.87
N PRO A 43 14.55 -20.02 -1.91
CA PRO A 43 15.90 -20.41 -2.24
C PRO A 43 15.87 -21.65 -3.14
N SER A 44 16.68 -21.69 -4.20
CA SER A 44 16.75 -22.85 -5.10
C SER A 44 17.40 -24.07 -4.43
N ARG A 45 18.14 -23.85 -3.34
CA ARG A 45 18.88 -24.88 -2.59
C ARG A 45 18.77 -24.63 -1.08
N THR A 46 18.80 -25.71 -0.30
CA THR A 46 18.85 -25.64 1.16
C THR A 46 20.13 -24.89 1.59
N PRO A 47 20.03 -23.86 2.45
CA PRO A 47 21.22 -23.18 2.98
C PRO A 47 22.15 -24.16 3.70
N LEU A 48 23.45 -24.03 3.45
CA LEU A 48 24.44 -24.86 4.13
C LEU A 48 24.44 -24.55 5.64
N PRO A 49 24.70 -25.56 6.50
CA PRO A 49 24.77 -25.37 7.94
C PRO A 49 25.83 -24.32 8.31
N ILE A 50 25.46 -23.44 9.24
CA ILE A 50 26.32 -22.35 9.72
C ILE A 50 27.48 -22.96 10.50
N ARG A 51 28.70 -22.52 10.21
CA ARG A 51 29.87 -22.77 11.06
C ARG A 51 30.04 -21.60 12.04
N PRO A 52 30.46 -21.85 13.29
CA PRO A 52 30.77 -20.78 14.24
C PRO A 52 31.72 -19.75 13.61
N GLY A 53 31.41 -18.45 13.77
CA GLY A 53 32.21 -17.35 13.23
C GLY A 53 32.02 -17.06 11.73
N THR A 54 31.18 -17.81 11.01
CA THR A 54 30.90 -17.54 9.58
C THR A 54 29.47 -17.01 9.39
N PRO A 55 29.25 -15.84 8.75
CA PRO A 55 27.92 -15.36 8.42
C PRO A 55 27.16 -16.35 7.54
N VAL A 56 25.83 -16.39 7.67
CA VAL A 56 24.95 -17.19 6.81
C VAL A 56 25.22 -16.85 5.34
N ARG A 57 25.59 -17.85 4.55
CA ARG A 57 25.74 -17.72 3.09
C ARG A 57 24.50 -18.27 2.42
N GLN A 58 23.80 -17.41 1.69
CA GLN A 58 22.62 -17.78 0.93
C GLN A 58 22.95 -17.78 -0.56
N ASP A 59 22.54 -18.82 -1.28
CA ASP A 59 22.76 -18.93 -2.72
C ASP A 59 22.02 -17.78 -3.45
N TYR A 60 22.64 -17.25 -4.51
CA TYR A 60 22.09 -16.16 -5.28
C TYR A 60 20.88 -16.61 -6.10
N GLU A 61 20.84 -17.88 -6.51
CA GLU A 61 19.75 -18.50 -7.25
C GLU A 61 18.45 -18.56 -6.41
N TYR A 62 17.32 -18.36 -7.08
CA TYR A 62 15.99 -18.40 -6.46
C TYR A 62 14.94 -18.91 -7.45
N VAL A 63 13.85 -19.44 -6.91
CA VAL A 63 12.66 -19.79 -7.68
C VAL A 63 11.57 -18.76 -7.38
N ARG A 64 10.87 -18.28 -8.42
CA ARG A 64 9.72 -17.39 -8.26
C ARG A 64 8.52 -18.21 -7.81
N ALA A 65 8.08 -18.01 -6.57
CA ALA A 65 6.93 -18.67 -5.96
C ALA A 65 5.63 -17.86 -6.09
N GLY A 66 5.55 -16.95 -7.06
CA GLY A 66 4.37 -16.14 -7.39
C GLY A 66 4.51 -14.66 -7.07
N THR A 67 3.41 -13.92 -7.25
CA THR A 67 3.29 -12.49 -6.93
C THR A 67 2.08 -12.23 -6.05
N CYS A 68 2.21 -11.37 -5.06
CA CYS A 68 1.10 -10.92 -4.22
C CYS A 68 0.83 -9.41 -4.40
N ASN A 69 -0.37 -9.00 -4.02
CA ASN A 69 -0.83 -7.61 -3.96
C ASN A 69 -1.02 -7.18 -2.50
N LEU A 70 -0.82 -5.89 -2.24
CA LEU A 70 -1.07 -5.27 -0.95
C LEU A 70 -2.12 -4.17 -1.10
N PHE A 71 -3.15 -4.22 -0.25
CA PHE A 71 -4.02 -3.08 0.00
C PHE A 71 -3.64 -2.44 1.32
N VAL A 72 -3.47 -1.11 1.34
CA VAL A 72 -3.07 -0.36 2.54
C VAL A 72 -4.02 0.80 2.77
N ALA A 73 -4.62 0.81 3.96
CA ALA A 73 -5.37 1.94 4.50
C ALA A 73 -4.61 2.52 5.68
N VAL A 74 -4.46 3.83 5.73
CA VAL A 74 -3.86 4.55 6.86
C VAL A 74 -4.79 5.66 7.33
N GLU A 75 -4.86 5.82 8.65
CA GLU A 75 -5.42 6.98 9.32
C GLU A 75 -4.24 7.83 9.83
N PRO A 76 -3.79 8.85 9.08
CA PRO A 76 -2.52 9.53 9.34
C PRO A 76 -2.42 10.16 10.72
N LYS A 77 -3.53 10.75 11.19
CA LYS A 77 -3.63 11.40 12.50
C LYS A 77 -3.95 10.43 13.63
N GLY A 78 -4.69 9.36 13.32
CA GLY A 78 -5.05 8.33 14.29
C GLY A 78 -3.94 7.31 14.55
N GLY A 79 -2.84 7.37 13.80
CA GLY A 79 -1.71 6.47 13.96
C GLY A 79 -2.11 5.00 13.76
N ARG A 80 -3.10 4.73 12.89
CA ARG A 80 -3.62 3.39 12.60
C ARG A 80 -3.46 3.03 11.13
N ARG A 81 -3.17 1.77 10.85
CA ARG A 81 -3.21 1.20 9.51
C ARG A 81 -3.85 -0.18 9.47
N THR A 82 -4.34 -0.52 8.29
CA THR A 82 -4.82 -1.86 7.92
C THR A 82 -4.19 -2.25 6.60
N VAL A 83 -3.58 -3.43 6.56
CA VAL A 83 -2.88 -3.98 5.40
C VAL A 83 -3.43 -5.36 5.10
N TRP A 84 -3.88 -5.57 3.87
CA TRP A 84 -4.30 -6.87 3.37
C TRP A 84 -3.35 -7.37 2.29
N VAL A 85 -2.94 -8.63 2.43
CA VAL A 85 -2.20 -9.36 1.39
C VAL A 85 -3.21 -10.18 0.57
N THR A 86 -3.30 -9.88 -0.72
CA THR A 86 -4.18 -10.59 -1.66
C THR A 86 -3.38 -11.20 -2.79
N ASP A 87 -3.93 -12.20 -3.47
CA ASP A 87 -3.23 -12.84 -4.59
C ASP A 87 -3.26 -11.96 -5.84
N ARG A 88 -4.38 -11.25 -6.01
CA ARG A 88 -4.65 -10.41 -7.17
C ARG A 88 -5.12 -9.03 -6.73
N ARG A 89 -5.14 -8.16 -7.73
CA ARG A 89 -5.70 -6.82 -7.66
C ARG A 89 -7.00 -6.78 -8.45
N ALA A 90 -7.99 -7.56 -8.04
CA ALA A 90 -9.28 -7.54 -8.69
C ALA A 90 -10.23 -6.53 -8.02
N LYS A 91 -11.24 -6.06 -8.77
CA LYS A 91 -12.30 -5.20 -8.21
C LYS A 91 -12.97 -5.83 -6.98
N PRO A 92 -13.29 -7.15 -6.95
CA PRO A 92 -13.87 -7.76 -5.76
C PRO A 92 -12.97 -7.71 -4.54
N ASP A 93 -11.66 -7.91 -4.71
CA ASP A 93 -10.70 -7.85 -3.58
C ASP A 93 -10.68 -6.45 -2.96
N PHE A 94 -10.67 -5.41 -3.81
CA PHE A 94 -10.74 -4.02 -3.37
C PHE A 94 -12.04 -3.70 -2.63
N VAL A 95 -13.17 -4.12 -3.19
CA VAL A 95 -14.48 -3.89 -2.57
C VAL A 95 -14.58 -4.59 -1.23
N ALA A 96 -14.12 -5.85 -1.13
CA ALA A 96 -14.06 -6.59 0.12
C ALA A 96 -13.17 -5.91 1.16
N PHE A 97 -12.01 -5.38 0.75
CA PHE A 97 -11.14 -4.65 1.65
C PHE A 97 -11.82 -3.39 2.22
N VAL A 98 -12.45 -2.59 1.36
CA VAL A 98 -13.15 -1.40 1.83
C VAL A 98 -14.37 -1.76 2.67
N GLN A 99 -15.12 -2.81 2.32
CA GLN A 99 -16.21 -3.32 3.17
C GLN A 99 -15.72 -3.65 4.57
N TYR A 100 -14.62 -4.39 4.71
CA TYR A 100 -14.01 -4.68 6.00
C TYR A 100 -13.63 -3.41 6.78
N LEU A 101 -13.02 -2.43 6.12
CA LEU A 101 -12.70 -1.16 6.76
C LEU A 101 -13.95 -0.46 7.29
N LEU A 102 -15.00 -0.39 6.49
CA LEU A 102 -16.24 0.27 6.87
C LEU A 102 -16.92 -0.50 8.00
N GLU A 103 -17.19 -1.78 7.82
CA GLU A 103 -18.06 -2.57 8.69
C GLU A 103 -17.37 -3.05 9.97
N GLN A 104 -16.04 -3.21 9.96
CA GLN A 104 -15.29 -3.76 11.09
C GLN A 104 -14.39 -2.71 11.73
N VAL A 105 -13.46 -2.13 10.97
CA VAL A 105 -12.43 -1.23 11.53
C VAL A 105 -13.01 0.12 11.98
N TYR A 106 -13.91 0.68 11.17
CA TYR A 106 -14.51 1.99 11.39
C TYR A 106 -16.04 1.90 11.49
N ALA A 107 -16.56 0.81 12.06
CA ALA A 107 -18.00 0.52 12.18
C ALA A 107 -18.78 1.69 12.79
N THR A 108 -18.20 2.33 13.81
CA THR A 108 -18.83 3.40 14.61
C THR A 108 -18.62 4.80 14.03
N ALA A 109 -17.83 4.95 12.96
CA ALA A 109 -17.55 6.25 12.37
C ALA A 109 -18.79 6.81 11.65
N ARG A 110 -19.21 8.02 12.04
CA ARG A 110 -20.39 8.71 11.45
C ARG A 110 -20.18 9.10 9.99
N ARG A 111 -18.94 9.45 9.63
CA ARG A 111 -18.53 9.78 8.27
C ARG A 111 -17.08 9.38 8.06
N ILE A 112 -16.81 8.82 6.89
CA ILE A 112 -15.49 8.34 6.49
C ILE A 112 -15.12 9.05 5.19
N HIS A 113 -13.99 9.72 5.18
CA HIS A 113 -13.44 10.29 3.95
C HIS A 113 -12.41 9.32 3.40
N LEU A 114 -12.65 8.73 2.23
CA LEU A 114 -11.68 7.87 1.56
C LEU A 114 -10.91 8.71 0.53
N VAL A 115 -9.63 8.94 0.78
CA VAL A 115 -8.71 9.63 -0.13
C VAL A 115 -7.91 8.59 -0.89
N MET A 116 -7.95 8.61 -2.22
CA MET A 116 -7.32 7.60 -3.07
C MET A 116 -6.80 8.18 -4.38
N ASP A 117 -5.90 7.44 -5.05
CA ASP A 117 -5.48 7.76 -6.41
C ASP A 117 -6.53 7.31 -7.45
N ASN A 118 -6.27 7.59 -8.73
CA ASN A 118 -7.21 7.35 -9.83
C ASN A 118 -7.06 5.96 -10.47
N LEU A 119 -6.74 4.93 -9.69
CA LEU A 119 -6.68 3.57 -10.23
C LEU A 119 -8.07 3.11 -10.70
N ASN A 120 -8.13 2.32 -11.78
CA ASN A 120 -9.38 1.77 -12.33
C ASN A 120 -10.26 0.99 -11.33
N THR A 121 -9.71 0.43 -10.25
CA THR A 121 -10.49 -0.24 -9.19
C THR A 121 -10.99 0.72 -8.11
N HIS A 122 -10.42 1.92 -8.01
CA HIS A 122 -10.67 2.89 -6.94
C HIS A 122 -11.90 3.74 -7.17
N PHE A 123 -12.80 3.37 -8.08
CA PHE A 123 -13.98 4.16 -8.34
C PHE A 123 -15.18 3.64 -7.56
N ARG A 124 -16.04 4.55 -7.10
CA ARG A 124 -17.36 4.23 -6.53
C ARG A 124 -18.12 3.20 -7.38
N LYS A 125 -18.06 3.33 -8.70
CA LYS A 125 -18.67 2.39 -9.65
C LYS A 125 -18.25 0.93 -9.44
N CYS A 126 -17.03 0.67 -8.97
CA CYS A 126 -16.58 -0.70 -8.69
C CYS A 126 -17.39 -1.38 -7.57
N PHE A 127 -17.91 -0.62 -6.60
CA PHE A 127 -18.80 -1.17 -5.57
C PHE A 127 -20.16 -1.55 -6.15
N GLU A 128 -20.68 -0.73 -7.06
CA GLU A 128 -21.94 -1.00 -7.75
C GLU A 128 -21.81 -2.20 -8.70
N ASP A 129 -20.69 -2.29 -9.43
CA ASP A 129 -20.35 -3.42 -10.29
C ASP A 129 -20.27 -4.75 -9.51
N VAL A 130 -19.75 -4.74 -8.28
CA VAL A 130 -19.49 -5.96 -7.48
C VAL A 130 -20.65 -6.33 -6.58
N LEU A 131 -21.29 -5.36 -5.91
CA LEU A 131 -22.32 -5.61 -4.89
C LEU A 131 -23.75 -5.34 -5.40
N GLY A 132 -23.88 -4.72 -6.57
CA GLY A 132 -25.13 -4.15 -7.04
C GLY A 132 -25.43 -2.78 -6.42
N VAL A 133 -26.22 -1.98 -7.13
CA VAL A 133 -26.47 -0.57 -6.80
C VAL A 133 -27.09 -0.39 -5.41
N LYS A 134 -28.04 -1.24 -5.01
CA LYS A 134 -28.75 -1.11 -3.73
C LYS A 134 -27.81 -1.31 -2.53
N VAL A 135 -27.02 -2.38 -2.55
CA VAL A 135 -26.07 -2.72 -1.48
C VAL A 135 -24.94 -1.70 -1.43
N ALA A 136 -24.37 -1.35 -2.59
CA ALA A 136 -23.31 -0.34 -2.68
C ALA A 136 -23.76 1.03 -2.14
N LYS A 137 -24.98 1.48 -2.48
CA LYS A 137 -25.54 2.74 -1.94
C LYS A 137 -25.70 2.70 -0.42
N ALA A 138 -26.14 1.57 0.14
CA ALA A 138 -26.30 1.42 1.58
C ALA A 138 -24.94 1.46 2.30
N LEU A 139 -23.97 0.66 1.83
CA LEU A 139 -22.61 0.58 2.36
C LEU A 139 -21.90 1.95 2.33
N LEU A 140 -21.98 2.64 1.18
CA LEU A 140 -21.25 3.88 0.93
C LEU A 140 -21.98 5.14 1.43
N ARG A 141 -23.13 5.02 2.10
CA ARG A 141 -23.96 6.17 2.53
C ARG A 141 -23.19 7.19 3.38
N ARG A 142 -22.22 6.71 4.17
CA ARG A 142 -21.38 7.53 5.06
C ARG A 142 -19.98 7.81 4.51
N VAL A 143 -19.72 7.43 3.26
CA VAL A 143 -18.41 7.55 2.62
C VAL A 143 -18.38 8.76 1.70
N VAL A 144 -17.36 9.59 1.87
CA VAL A 144 -17.02 10.69 0.95
C VAL A 144 -15.75 10.31 0.22
N PHE A 145 -15.81 10.20 -1.10
CA PHE A 145 -14.66 9.88 -1.93
C PHE A 145 -13.91 11.15 -2.30
N HIS A 146 -12.60 11.13 -2.11
CA HIS A 146 -11.67 12.15 -2.61
C HIS A 146 -10.64 11.49 -3.50
N TYR A 147 -10.42 12.05 -4.67
CA TYR A 147 -9.43 11.57 -5.61
C TYR A 147 -8.29 12.58 -5.69
N THR A 148 -7.04 12.11 -5.59
CA THR A 148 -5.89 12.97 -5.86
C THR A 148 -5.98 13.51 -7.29
N PRO A 149 -5.45 14.71 -7.60
CA PRO A 149 -5.35 15.19 -8.97
C PRO A 149 -4.69 14.16 -9.90
N LYS A 150 -5.00 14.20 -11.19
CA LYS A 150 -4.37 13.32 -12.18
C LYS A 150 -2.85 13.53 -12.12
N HIS A 151 -2.10 12.43 -12.15
CA HIS A 151 -0.64 12.41 -12.02
C HIS A 151 -0.07 12.87 -10.67
N ALA A 152 -0.90 13.13 -9.66
CA ALA A 152 -0.50 13.53 -8.32
C ALA A 152 -0.67 12.42 -7.26
N SER A 153 -0.43 11.14 -7.63
CA SER A 153 -0.55 10.03 -6.68
C SER A 153 0.40 10.17 -5.48
N TRP A 154 1.53 10.86 -5.67
CA TRP A 154 2.51 11.20 -4.62
C TRP A 154 1.92 11.99 -3.45
N LEU A 155 0.73 12.60 -3.61
CA LEU A 155 0.00 13.27 -2.53
C LEU A 155 -0.74 12.27 -1.62
N ASN A 156 -0.86 11.01 -2.02
CA ASN A 156 -1.52 9.98 -1.25
C ASN A 156 -0.61 9.51 -0.11
N MET A 157 -0.99 9.83 1.13
CA MET A 157 -0.21 9.50 2.33
C MET A 157 0.02 8.00 2.54
N ALA A 158 -0.84 7.14 2.00
CA ALA A 158 -0.57 5.72 2.07
C ALA A 158 0.65 5.29 1.22
N GLU A 159 1.16 6.14 0.30
CA GLU A 159 2.44 5.90 -0.44
C GLU A 159 3.62 5.96 0.51
N ILE A 160 3.56 6.88 1.47
CA ILE A 160 4.53 6.96 2.55
C ILE A 160 4.51 5.65 3.32
N GLU A 161 3.34 5.23 3.83
CA GLU A 161 3.23 4.07 4.70
C GLU A 161 3.71 2.78 4.04
N ILE A 162 3.37 2.60 2.76
CA ILE A 162 3.89 1.51 1.92
C ILE A 162 5.41 1.57 1.81
N GLY A 163 5.99 2.75 1.56
CA GLY A 163 7.43 2.91 1.48
C GLY A 163 8.12 2.54 2.80
N ILE A 164 7.48 2.78 3.95
CA ILE A 164 8.05 2.36 5.23
C ILE A 164 7.85 0.84 5.47
N LEU A 165 6.72 0.25 5.07
CA LEU A 165 6.51 -1.21 5.09
C LEU A 165 7.58 -1.93 4.26
N ASP A 166 7.84 -1.44 3.05
CA ASP A 166 8.87 -1.99 2.17
C ASP A 166 10.23 -1.99 2.85
N ARG A 167 10.68 -0.83 3.36
CA ARG A 167 11.98 -0.69 4.02
C ARG A 167 12.13 -1.54 5.29
N GLN A 168 11.08 -1.69 6.09
CA GLN A 168 11.16 -2.35 7.39
C GLN A 168 10.83 -3.85 7.34
N CYS A 169 10.04 -4.30 6.36
CA CYS A 169 9.51 -5.66 6.35
C CYS A 169 9.84 -6.40 5.05
N LEU A 170 9.71 -5.75 3.89
CA LEU A 170 9.69 -6.41 2.59
C LEU A 170 11.03 -6.35 1.84
N ARG A 171 12.00 -5.55 2.30
CA ARG A 171 13.35 -5.44 1.71
C ARG A 171 14.25 -6.66 2.01
N ARG A 172 13.69 -7.86 1.91
CA ARG A 172 14.35 -9.17 2.09
C ARG A 172 13.58 -10.26 1.34
N ARG A 173 14.20 -11.43 1.16
CA ARG A 173 13.53 -12.59 0.55
C ARG A 173 12.52 -13.18 1.54
N LEU A 174 11.29 -13.38 1.09
CA LEU A 174 10.23 -14.08 1.83
C LEU A 174 9.94 -15.40 1.13
N PRO A 175 10.06 -16.55 1.85
CA PRO A 175 10.08 -17.86 1.22
C PRO A 175 8.72 -18.29 0.70
N ASN A 176 7.62 -17.86 1.31
CA ASN A 176 6.27 -18.20 0.86
C ASN A 176 5.27 -17.11 1.26
N ARG A 177 4.06 -17.21 0.71
CA ARG A 177 2.96 -16.30 0.99
C ARG A 177 2.55 -16.31 2.47
N ALA A 178 2.56 -17.47 3.12
CA ALA A 178 2.17 -17.56 4.54
C ALA A 178 3.12 -16.73 5.41
N THR A 179 4.43 -16.81 5.16
CA THR A 179 5.43 -15.95 5.82
C THR A 179 5.18 -14.48 5.52
N LEU A 180 4.90 -14.10 4.27
CA LEU A 180 4.55 -12.72 3.93
C LEU A 180 3.36 -12.20 4.76
N VAL A 181 2.27 -12.97 4.80
CA VAL A 181 1.06 -12.60 5.56
C VAL A 181 1.39 -12.41 7.04
N ALA A 182 2.12 -13.37 7.64
CA ALA A 182 2.50 -13.31 9.05
C ALA A 182 3.39 -12.08 9.36
N GLU A 183 4.36 -11.80 8.49
CA GLU A 183 5.31 -10.70 8.68
C GLU A 183 4.65 -9.32 8.50
N VAL A 184 3.76 -9.19 7.51
CA VAL A 184 2.96 -7.98 7.31
C VAL A 184 2.01 -7.76 8.49
N ALA A 185 1.37 -8.83 8.99
CA ALA A 185 0.50 -8.74 10.15
C ALA A 185 1.27 -8.32 11.41
N ALA A 186 2.42 -8.94 11.68
CA ALA A 186 3.28 -8.59 12.81
C ALA A 186 3.80 -7.14 12.71
N TRP A 187 4.19 -6.72 11.50
CA TRP A 187 4.60 -5.33 11.26
C TRP A 187 3.45 -4.34 11.49
N GLN A 188 2.24 -4.65 10.99
CA GLN A 188 1.06 -3.81 11.17
C GLN A 188 0.74 -3.65 12.65
N GLN A 189 0.74 -4.75 13.40
CA GLN A 189 0.45 -4.76 14.83
C GLN A 189 1.44 -3.86 15.58
N ARG A 190 2.76 -4.10 15.43
CA ARG A 190 3.79 -3.27 16.07
C ARG A 190 3.62 -1.78 15.77
N ARG A 191 3.36 -1.42 14.50
CA ARG A 191 3.14 -0.03 14.09
C ARG A 191 1.91 0.61 14.71
N ASN A 192 0.82 -0.16 14.80
CA ASN A 192 -0.43 0.27 15.41
C ASN A 192 -0.30 0.43 16.93
N ASP A 193 0.40 -0.48 17.59
CA ASP A 193 0.68 -0.42 19.03
C ASP A 193 1.54 0.80 19.37
N ASP A 194 2.55 1.08 18.53
CA ASP A 194 3.36 2.31 18.60
C ASP A 194 2.60 3.60 18.23
N GLN A 195 1.37 3.49 17.69
CA GLN A 195 0.56 4.59 17.17
C GLN A 195 1.32 5.55 16.24
N ARG A 196 2.23 5.03 15.40
CA ARG A 196 3.06 5.88 14.53
C ARG A 196 2.20 6.70 13.58
N GLY A 197 2.23 8.03 13.71
CA GLY A 197 1.55 8.95 12.80
C GLY A 197 2.37 9.28 11.55
N ILE A 198 1.77 10.03 10.63
CA ILE A 198 2.47 10.67 9.52
C ILE A 198 2.51 12.17 9.79
N ALA A 199 3.71 12.70 10.05
CA ALA A 199 3.92 14.15 10.13
C ALA A 199 3.94 14.72 8.71
N TRP A 200 2.85 15.38 8.33
CA TRP A 200 2.66 15.91 7.00
C TRP A 200 3.03 17.39 6.93
N SER A 201 4.03 17.72 6.11
CA SER A 201 4.54 19.09 5.95
C SER A 201 4.02 19.81 4.70
N PHE A 202 3.38 19.10 3.76
CA PHE A 202 2.91 19.71 2.52
C PHE A 202 1.58 20.43 2.73
N THR A 203 1.64 21.75 2.71
CA THR A 203 0.52 22.63 3.05
C THR A 203 -0.44 22.84 1.88
N ARG A 204 -1.58 23.45 2.16
CA ARG A 204 -2.48 23.93 1.10
C ARG A 204 -1.80 24.97 0.22
N GLN A 205 -1.00 25.86 0.80
CA GLN A 205 -0.27 26.88 0.03
C GLN A 205 0.70 26.21 -0.96
N ASP A 206 1.46 25.20 -0.50
CA ASP A 206 2.33 24.43 -1.39
C ASP A 206 1.53 23.74 -2.51
N ALA A 207 0.31 23.28 -2.21
CA ALA A 207 -0.59 22.69 -3.19
C ALA A 207 -1.05 23.74 -4.22
N ASP A 208 -1.50 24.91 -3.75
CA ASP A 208 -1.98 26.00 -4.58
C ASP A 208 -0.87 26.49 -5.53
N GLU A 209 0.36 26.66 -5.05
CA GLU A 209 1.54 27.05 -5.84
C GLU A 209 1.95 25.95 -6.85
N LYS A 210 1.99 24.70 -6.41
CA LYS A 210 2.48 23.58 -7.25
C LYS A 210 1.45 23.12 -8.28
N MET A 211 0.17 23.29 -7.99
CA MET A 211 -0.94 22.83 -8.83
C MET A 211 -1.68 23.97 -9.53
N THR A 212 -1.21 25.23 -9.44
CA THR A 212 -1.84 26.39 -10.10
C THR A 212 -2.11 26.13 -11.60
N ARG A 213 -1.20 25.42 -12.27
CA ARG A 213 -1.32 25.08 -13.70
C ARG A 213 -2.36 23.98 -14.01
N HIS A 214 -2.86 23.31 -12.98
CA HIS A 214 -3.78 22.17 -13.07
C HIS A 214 -5.17 22.45 -12.49
N TYR A 215 -5.31 23.50 -11.67
CA TYR A 215 -6.61 24.05 -11.31
C TYR A 215 -7.12 24.91 -12.48
N VAL A 216 -8.19 24.48 -13.13
CA VAL A 216 -8.95 25.34 -14.04
C VAL A 216 -9.73 26.33 -13.17
N PRO A 217 -9.74 27.64 -13.49
CA PRO A 217 -10.50 28.65 -12.74
C PRO A 217 -11.98 28.30 -12.57
#